data_AF-G8JS04-F1
#
_entry.id   AF-G8JS04-F1
#
_cell.length_a   1.000
_cell.length_b   1.000
_cell.length_c   1.000
_cell.angle_alpha   90.00
_cell.angle_beta   90.00
_cell.angle_gamma   90.00
#
_symmetry.space_group_name_H-M   'P 1'
#
loop_
_entity.id
_entity.type
_entity.pdbx_description
1 polymer ?
#
loop_
_entity_poly.entity_id
_entity_poly.type
_entity_poly.pdbx_seq_one_letter_code
_entity_poly.pdbx_strand_id
1 'polypeptide(L)'
;MQCSLCHRPSTVWYCAHCVNTSPKLILKYKLELLEIHEDLSKMRDAVTSTLENAIGRREGILGKHMDRLQQLQLKRVNAKILYRINEMDRYLESKRRRRDELRAMLETIPSSAPPAASSHITEYKELQRKHRQLQTIVSANSSLKFQELCQWFIVTKRQDTRDSFKYPYSIRFIPMCNIRNWYLLSTSREALQHMWEFVILASQVLLVDIPYSFVYTENPEDPWITISQLIINLVMILSRFKLVQEPPDLADILYRHDIDGMIYHLCTNEEMECKKGTELPSFKMVYEFVQDLQEDSDQSADNGNWMVLK
;
A
#
# COMPACT_ATOMS: atom_id res chain seq x y z
N MET A 1 27.52 -35.85 29.14
CA MET A 1 28.29 -35.79 30.40
C MET A 1 27.38 -36.25 31.53
N GLN A 2 27.89 -36.53 32.72
CA GLN A 2 27.05 -36.85 33.89
C GLN A 2 27.12 -35.71 34.89
N CYS A 3 26.00 -35.40 35.55
CA CYS A 3 26.00 -34.40 36.62
C CYS A 3 26.90 -34.86 37.77
N SER A 4 27.79 -34.01 38.24
CA SER A 4 28.75 -34.33 39.32
C SER A 4 28.10 -34.55 40.70
N LEU A 5 26.82 -34.24 40.87
CA LEU A 5 26.10 -34.38 42.14
C LEU A 5 25.08 -35.53 42.17
N CYS A 6 24.38 -35.78 41.06
CA CYS A 6 23.35 -36.84 40.99
C CYS A 6 23.62 -37.89 39.91
N HIS A 7 24.73 -37.78 39.18
CA HIS A 7 25.16 -38.66 38.08
C HIS A 7 24.13 -38.87 36.95
N ARG A 8 23.03 -38.11 36.93
CA ARG A 8 22.06 -38.10 35.82
C ARG A 8 22.72 -37.60 34.54
N PRO A 9 22.33 -38.14 33.37
CA PRO A 9 22.83 -37.67 32.10
C PRO A 9 22.47 -36.19 31.93
N SER A 10 23.48 -35.37 31.68
CA SER A 10 23.31 -33.94 31.46
C SER A 10 24.31 -33.43 30.42
N THR A 11 23.89 -32.40 29.69
CA THR A 11 24.74 -31.63 28.78
C THR A 11 25.66 -30.67 29.53
N VAL A 12 25.38 -30.39 30.81
CA VAL A 12 26.07 -29.42 31.66
C VAL A 12 26.63 -30.11 32.91
N TRP A 13 27.61 -29.48 33.57
CA TRP A 13 28.29 -30.04 34.75
C TRP A 13 27.34 -30.31 35.92
N TYR A 14 26.28 -29.50 36.06
CA TYR A 14 25.21 -29.69 37.05
C TYR A 14 23.86 -29.75 36.34
N CYS A 15 22.98 -30.69 36.74
CA CYS A 15 21.63 -30.75 36.20
C CYS A 15 20.73 -29.69 36.85
N ALA A 16 19.66 -29.27 36.16
CA ALA A 16 18.71 -28.27 36.66
C ALA A 16 18.12 -28.63 38.04
N HIS A 17 17.93 -29.92 38.31
CA HIS A 17 17.45 -30.40 39.62
C HIS A 17 18.46 -30.11 40.73
N CYS A 18 19.74 -30.48 40.55
CA CYS A 18 20.78 -30.23 41.56
C CYS A 18 21.14 -28.75 41.73
N VAL A 19 21.00 -27.96 40.66
CA VAL A 19 21.11 -26.51 40.76
C VAL A 19 20.00 -25.99 41.67
N ASN A 20 18.73 -26.35 41.44
CA ASN A 20 17.59 -25.83 42.20
C ASN A 20 17.45 -26.39 43.62
N THR A 21 18.07 -27.53 43.94
CA THR A 21 18.00 -28.13 45.28
C THR A 21 19.18 -27.76 46.17
N SER A 22 20.30 -27.26 45.62
CA SER A 22 21.49 -26.90 46.38
C SER A 22 21.58 -25.39 46.58
N PRO A 23 21.27 -24.87 47.79
CA PRO A 23 21.30 -23.42 48.04
C PRO A 23 22.66 -22.78 47.76
N LYS A 24 23.76 -23.53 47.95
CA LYS A 24 25.12 -23.06 47.68
C LYS A 24 25.39 -22.84 46.19
N LEU A 25 24.86 -23.70 45.32
CA LEU A 25 25.03 -23.54 43.87
C LEU A 25 24.16 -22.43 43.32
N ILE A 26 22.90 -22.34 43.76
CA ILE A 26 22.00 -21.24 43.37
C ILE A 26 22.60 -19.90 43.74
N LEU A 27 23.08 -19.78 44.98
CA LEU A 27 23.62 -18.52 45.47
C LEU A 27 24.88 -18.11 44.72
N LYS A 28 25.77 -19.07 44.42
CA LYS A 28 26.95 -18.84 43.58
C LYS A 28 26.56 -18.35 42.18
N TYR A 29 25.67 -19.06 41.48
CA TYR A 29 25.23 -18.64 40.15
C TYR A 29 24.48 -17.31 40.16
N LYS A 30 23.71 -17.02 41.21
CA LYS A 30 23.01 -15.74 41.34
C LYS A 30 23.98 -14.58 41.55
N LEU A 31 25.05 -14.78 42.32
CA LEU A 31 26.11 -13.77 42.49
C LEU A 31 26.89 -13.57 41.17
N GLU A 32 27.26 -14.64 40.48
CA GLU A 32 27.92 -14.55 39.16
C GLU A 32 27.02 -13.82 38.14
N LEU A 33 25.71 -14.07 38.14
CA LEU A 33 24.77 -13.35 37.28
C LEU A 33 24.65 -11.86 37.63
N LEU A 34 24.70 -11.51 38.91
CA LEU A 34 24.68 -10.11 39.33
C LEU A 34 25.95 -9.37 38.90
N GLU A 35 27.11 -10.02 39.01
CA GLU A 35 28.39 -9.48 38.55
C GLU A 35 28.38 -9.26 37.03
N ILE A 36 27.91 -10.25 36.26
CA ILE A 36 27.74 -10.12 34.81
C ILE A 36 26.77 -8.97 34.47
N HIS A 37 25.67 -8.83 35.22
CA HIS A 37 24.71 -7.76 34.98
C HIS A 37 25.29 -6.37 35.24
N GLU A 38 26.11 -6.24 36.29
CA GLU A 38 26.82 -5.01 36.61
C GLU A 38 27.83 -4.65 35.51
N ASP A 39 28.59 -5.63 35.02
CA ASP A 39 29.55 -5.44 33.93
C ASP A 39 28.86 -5.08 32.62
N LEU A 40 27.72 -5.71 32.32
CA LEU A 40 26.90 -5.34 31.17
C LEU A 40 26.37 -3.91 31.27
N SER A 41 25.94 -3.47 32.46
CA SER A 41 25.53 -2.07 32.66
C SER A 41 26.70 -1.12 32.44
N LYS A 42 27.87 -1.40 33.01
CA LYS A 42 29.08 -0.57 32.82
C LYS A 42 29.49 -0.47 31.35
N MET A 43 29.48 -1.58 30.62
CA MET A 43 29.78 -1.58 29.18
C MET A 43 28.73 -0.80 28.40
N ARG A 44 27.45 -0.98 28.71
CA ARG A 44 26.37 -0.21 28.08
C ARG A 44 26.57 1.29 28.31
N ASP A 45 26.84 1.70 29.54
CA ASP A 45 26.99 3.11 29.91
C ASP A 45 28.25 3.73 29.28
N ALA A 46 29.33 2.94 29.12
CA ALA A 46 30.51 3.36 28.35
C ALA A 46 30.19 3.54 26.87
N VAL A 47 29.44 2.60 26.27
CA VAL A 47 29.02 2.69 24.86
C VAL A 47 28.11 3.89 24.64
N THR A 48 27.08 4.09 25.47
CA THR A 48 26.20 5.26 25.35
C THR A 48 26.97 6.56 25.50
N SER A 49 27.90 6.66 26.46
CA SER A 49 28.75 7.84 26.60
C SER A 49 29.62 8.09 25.35
N THR A 50 30.22 7.05 24.76
CA THR A 50 30.99 7.22 23.52
C THR A 50 30.13 7.64 22.33
N LEU A 51 28.89 7.16 22.24
CA LEU A 51 27.95 7.54 21.19
C LEU A 51 27.45 8.98 21.39
N GLU A 52 27.10 9.37 22.61
CA GLU A 52 26.70 10.75 22.94
C GLU A 52 27.84 11.74 22.67
N ASN A 53 29.08 11.39 23.02
CA ASN A 53 30.24 12.21 22.72
C ASN A 53 30.53 12.27 21.21
N ALA A 54 30.34 11.18 20.48
CA ALA A 54 30.50 11.15 19.03
C ALA A 54 29.41 11.94 18.28
N ILE A 55 28.16 11.93 18.77
CA ILE A 55 27.02 12.61 18.16
C ILE A 55 26.98 14.09 18.55
N GLY A 56 27.19 14.40 19.84
CA GLY A 56 27.09 15.74 20.39
C GLY A 56 28.36 16.57 20.20
N ARG A 57 29.52 16.04 20.60
CA ARG A 57 30.80 16.77 20.59
C ARG A 57 31.65 16.49 19.34
N ARG A 58 31.27 15.52 18.51
CA ARG A 58 32.00 15.08 17.30
C ARG A 58 33.44 14.66 17.60
N GLU A 59 33.68 14.18 18.82
CA GLU A 59 34.99 13.72 19.25
C GLU A 59 35.22 12.25 18.82
N GLY A 60 36.49 11.89 18.61
CA GLY A 60 36.89 10.53 18.22
C GLY A 60 36.73 10.20 16.73
N ILE A 61 37.03 8.94 16.38
CA ILE A 61 37.00 8.44 14.99
C ILE A 61 35.57 8.44 14.44
N LEU A 62 34.60 8.01 15.26
CA LEU A 62 33.19 7.96 14.87
C LEU A 62 32.62 9.36 14.59
N GLY A 63 32.94 10.36 15.42
CA GLY A 63 32.55 11.76 15.17
C GLY A 63 33.04 12.28 13.82
N LYS A 64 34.31 12.03 13.48
CA LYS A 64 34.89 12.40 12.16
C LYS A 64 34.18 11.71 11.00
N HIS A 65 33.76 10.45 11.15
CA HIS A 65 33.00 9.74 10.12
C HIS A 65 31.58 10.31 9.96
N MET A 66 30.92 10.65 11.06
CA MET A 66 29.59 11.28 11.03
C MET A 66 29.63 12.67 10.39
N ASP A 67 30.65 13.47 10.71
CA ASP A 67 30.89 14.76 10.06
C ASP A 67 31.10 14.63 8.56
N ARG A 68 31.91 13.64 8.15
CA ARG A 68 32.13 13.36 6.73
C ARG A 68 30.84 12.94 6.02
N LEU A 69 30.00 12.14 6.66
CA LEU A 69 28.69 11.77 6.12
C LEU A 69 27.77 12.98 5.98
N GLN A 70 27.71 13.85 6.98
CA GLN A 70 26.92 15.09 6.93
C GLN A 70 27.41 15.99 5.78
N GLN A 71 28.72 16.15 5.62
CA GLN A 71 29.30 16.90 4.51
C GLN A 71 28.96 16.29 3.13
N LEU A 72 28.97 14.97 3.01
CA LEU A 72 28.58 14.28 1.77
C LEU A 72 27.10 14.46 1.45
N GLN A 73 26.22 14.39 2.45
CA GLN A 73 24.80 14.67 2.28
C GLN A 73 24.57 16.09 1.81
N LEU A 74 25.20 17.08 2.44
CA LEU A 74 25.13 18.48 2.02
C LEU A 74 25.64 18.68 0.59
N LYS A 75 26.77 18.07 0.22
CA LYS A 75 27.28 18.11 -1.16
C LYS A 75 26.28 17.52 -2.16
N ARG A 76 25.61 16.43 -1.81
CA ARG A 76 24.58 15.81 -2.66
C ARG A 76 23.36 16.70 -2.83
N VAL A 77 22.91 17.36 -1.76
CA VAL A 77 21.80 18.31 -1.82
C VAL A 77 22.17 19.52 -2.67
N ASN A 78 23.36 20.10 -2.47
CA ASN A 78 23.85 21.23 -3.26
C ASN A 78 23.96 20.87 -4.75
N ALA A 79 24.44 19.67 -5.09
CA ALA A 79 24.49 19.21 -6.47
C ALA A 79 23.10 19.12 -7.12
N LYS A 80 22.09 18.65 -6.38
CA LYS A 80 20.69 18.63 -6.85
C LYS A 80 20.15 20.04 -7.08
N ILE A 81 20.42 20.97 -6.16
CA ILE A 81 20.00 22.37 -6.28
C ILE A 81 20.65 23.01 -7.51
N LEU A 82 21.96 22.85 -7.69
CA LEU A 82 22.70 23.34 -8.86
C LEU A 82 22.15 22.79 -10.17
N TYR A 83 21.84 21.48 -10.21
CA TYR A 83 21.21 20.87 -11.38
C TYR A 83 19.86 21.55 -11.70
N ARG A 84 19.04 21.80 -10.67
CA ARG A 84 17.74 22.45 -10.85
C ARG A 84 17.85 23.89 -11.31
N ILE A 85 18.83 24.64 -10.79
CA ILE A 85 19.15 26.00 -11.26
C ILE A 85 19.51 25.96 -12.75
N ASN A 86 20.44 25.10 -13.16
CA ASN A 86 20.85 24.97 -14.56
C ASN A 86 19.69 24.55 -15.48
N GLU A 87 18.78 23.72 -14.99
CA GLU A 87 17.56 23.35 -15.73
C GLU A 87 16.63 24.56 -15.93
N MET A 88 16.43 25.35 -14.88
CA MET A 88 15.65 26.59 -14.96
C MET A 88 16.29 27.65 -15.84
N ASP A 89 17.61 27.79 -15.81
CA ASP A 89 18.33 28.72 -16.69
C ASP A 89 18.16 28.33 -18.16
N ARG A 90 18.30 27.03 -18.50
CA ARG A 90 18.03 26.54 -19.86
C ARG A 90 16.59 26.81 -20.30
N TYR A 91 15.63 26.64 -19.40
CA TYR A 91 14.23 26.94 -19.68
C TYR A 91 14.01 28.45 -19.92
N LEU A 92 14.60 29.31 -19.09
CA LEU A 92 14.53 30.76 -19.25
C LEU A 92 15.19 31.23 -20.54
N GLU A 93 16.35 30.68 -20.90
CA GLU A 93 17.02 30.97 -22.17
C GLU A 93 16.16 30.57 -23.37
N SER A 94 15.54 29.38 -23.34
CA SER A 94 14.61 28.94 -24.38
C SER A 94 13.42 29.91 -24.52
N LYS A 95 12.84 30.35 -23.39
CA LYS A 95 11.75 31.33 -23.39
C LYS A 95 12.20 32.70 -23.90
N ARG A 96 13.41 33.15 -23.56
CA ARG A 96 13.99 34.41 -24.09
C ARG A 96 14.18 34.31 -25.60
N ARG A 97 14.79 33.24 -26.12
CA ARG A 97 14.94 33.01 -27.56
C ARG A 97 13.59 33.01 -28.26
N ARG A 98 12.59 32.30 -27.72
CA ARG A 98 11.25 32.27 -28.31
C ARG A 98 10.59 33.65 -28.32
N ARG A 99 10.75 34.43 -27.26
CA ARG A 99 10.26 35.81 -27.20
C ARG A 99 10.94 36.67 -28.26
N ASP A 100 12.25 36.55 -28.42
CA ASP A 100 13.02 37.34 -29.37
C ASP A 100 12.69 36.95 -30.82
N GLU A 101 12.50 35.66 -31.09
CA GLU A 101 11.95 35.15 -32.36
C GLU A 101 10.56 35.71 -32.65
N LEU A 102 9.64 35.66 -31.69
CA LEU A 102 8.29 36.20 -31.84
C LEU A 102 8.31 37.72 -32.05
N ARG A 103 9.22 38.44 -31.39
CA ARG A 103 9.41 39.87 -31.58
C ARG A 103 9.91 40.19 -32.99
N ALA A 104 10.89 39.44 -33.48
CA ALA A 104 11.38 39.55 -34.85
C ALA A 104 10.28 39.21 -35.86
N MET A 105 9.48 38.17 -35.60
CA MET A 105 8.31 37.83 -36.45
C MET A 105 7.31 38.99 -36.49
N LEU A 106 6.97 39.58 -35.35
CA LEU A 106 6.08 40.75 -35.27
C LEU A 106 6.63 41.97 -36.01
N GLU A 107 7.94 42.20 -35.96
CA GLU A 107 8.61 43.28 -36.72
C GLU A 107 8.65 43.00 -38.23
N THR A 108 8.67 41.73 -38.63
CA THR A 108 8.72 41.32 -40.05
C THR A 108 7.36 41.10 -40.70
N ILE A 109 6.24 41.08 -39.96
CA ILE A 109 4.90 40.96 -40.54
C ILE A 109 4.51 42.31 -41.17
N PRO A 110 4.47 42.44 -42.51
CA PRO A 110 3.79 43.55 -43.14
C PRO A 110 2.29 43.38 -42.83
N SER A 111 1.56 44.49 -42.69
CA SER A 111 0.13 44.53 -42.33
C SER A 111 -0.84 43.80 -43.30
N SER A 112 -0.33 42.99 -44.23
CA SER A 112 -1.09 42.18 -45.16
C SER A 112 -0.29 40.93 -45.57
N ALA A 113 -0.42 39.83 -44.83
CA ALA A 113 -0.08 38.50 -45.32
C ALA A 113 -0.96 37.45 -44.61
N PRO A 114 -1.53 36.46 -45.33
CA PRO A 114 -2.42 35.47 -44.74
C PRO A 114 -1.65 34.51 -43.82
N PRO A 115 -2.31 33.90 -42.82
CA PRO A 115 -1.63 33.19 -41.75
C PRO A 115 -0.99 31.89 -42.25
N ALA A 116 0.27 31.67 -41.89
CA ALA A 116 1.02 30.43 -42.07
C ALA A 116 0.51 29.30 -41.15
N ALA A 117 -0.79 29.01 -41.21
CA ALA A 117 -1.46 28.02 -40.36
C ALA A 117 -1.17 26.56 -40.76
N SER A 118 -0.61 26.31 -41.94
CA SER A 118 -0.48 24.95 -42.49
C SER A 118 0.58 24.08 -41.79
N SER A 119 1.73 24.65 -41.39
CA SER A 119 2.82 23.89 -40.72
C SER A 119 2.44 23.46 -39.31
N HIS A 120 1.79 24.34 -38.54
CA HIS A 120 1.34 24.04 -37.17
C HIS A 120 0.22 22.99 -37.14
N ILE A 121 -0.63 22.93 -38.16
CA ILE A 121 -1.68 21.89 -38.28
C ILE A 121 -1.05 20.52 -38.55
N THR A 122 0.00 20.43 -39.37
CA THR A 122 0.71 19.16 -39.62
C THR A 122 1.48 18.68 -38.40
N GLU A 123 2.18 19.56 -37.69
CA GLU A 123 2.88 19.24 -36.44
C GLU A 123 1.89 18.76 -35.35
N TYR A 124 0.75 19.45 -35.20
CA TYR A 124 -0.29 19.06 -34.25
C TYR A 124 -0.88 17.67 -34.58
N LYS A 125 -1.15 17.39 -35.87
CA LYS A 125 -1.62 16.07 -36.31
C LYS A 125 -0.59 14.97 -36.05
N GLU A 126 0.70 15.26 -36.26
CA GLU A 126 1.78 14.32 -35.95
C GLU A 126 1.88 14.06 -34.45
N LEU A 127 1.78 15.12 -33.63
CA LEU A 127 1.77 15.01 -32.17
C LEU A 127 0.56 14.20 -31.68
N GLN A 128 -0.61 14.43 -32.26
CA GLN A 128 -1.83 13.68 -31.96
C GLN A 128 -1.69 12.19 -32.33
N ARG A 129 -1.03 11.89 -33.45
CA ARG A 129 -0.73 10.51 -33.86
C ARG A 129 0.22 9.84 -32.88
N LYS A 130 1.31 10.51 -32.49
CA LYS A 130 2.26 10.01 -31.48
C LYS A 130 1.58 9.78 -30.13
N HIS A 131 0.71 10.70 -29.71
CA HIS A 131 -0.06 10.56 -28.47
C HIS A 131 -0.97 9.34 -28.50
N ARG A 132 -1.72 9.11 -29.59
CA ARG A 132 -2.56 7.91 -29.75
C ARG A 132 -1.73 6.62 -29.72
N GLN A 133 -0.58 6.60 -30.40
CA GLN A 133 0.31 5.44 -30.38
C GLN A 133 0.84 5.16 -28.97
N LEU A 134 1.27 6.19 -28.25
CA LEU A 134 1.68 6.06 -26.85
C LEU A 134 0.53 5.58 -25.98
N GLN A 135 -0.68 6.10 -26.17
CA GLN A 135 -1.85 5.67 -25.42
C GLN A 135 -2.14 4.18 -25.63
N THR A 136 -2.04 3.68 -26.88
CA THR A 136 -2.21 2.24 -27.18
C THR A 136 -1.13 1.39 -26.52
N ILE A 137 0.13 1.82 -26.57
CA ILE A 137 1.25 1.10 -25.94
C ILE A 137 1.10 1.09 -24.42
N VAL A 138 0.72 2.22 -23.82
CA VAL A 138 0.48 2.33 -22.38
C VAL A 138 -0.68 1.42 -21.97
N SER A 139 -1.81 1.44 -22.68
CA SER A 139 -2.95 0.56 -22.36
C SER A 139 -2.62 -0.93 -22.48
N ALA A 140 -1.78 -1.31 -23.46
CA ALA A 140 -1.35 -2.69 -23.62
C ALA A 140 -0.37 -3.12 -22.52
N ASN A 141 0.56 -2.24 -22.15
CA ASN A 141 1.49 -2.51 -21.05
C ASN A 141 0.79 -2.55 -19.69
N SER A 142 -0.19 -1.68 -19.46
CA SER A 142 -0.97 -1.68 -18.22
C SER A 142 -1.82 -2.95 -18.09
N SER A 143 -2.46 -3.41 -19.19
CA SER A 143 -3.24 -4.64 -19.15
C SER A 143 -2.38 -5.88 -18.92
N LEU A 144 -1.20 -5.97 -19.55
CA LEU A 144 -0.25 -7.07 -19.30
C LEU A 144 0.22 -7.09 -17.85
N LYS A 145 0.66 -5.94 -17.31
CA LYS A 145 1.08 -5.83 -15.91
C LYS A 145 -0.06 -6.14 -14.93
N PHE A 146 -1.29 -5.79 -15.30
CA PHE A 146 -2.46 -6.11 -14.49
C PHE A 146 -2.73 -7.61 -14.47
N GLN A 147 -2.60 -8.29 -15.61
CA GLN A 147 -2.69 -9.75 -15.68
C GLN A 147 -1.60 -10.43 -14.84
N GLU A 148 -0.36 -9.92 -14.88
CA GLU A 148 0.73 -10.39 -14.02
C GLU A 148 0.40 -10.19 -12.53
N LEU A 149 -0.18 -9.04 -12.16
CA LEU A 149 -0.63 -8.75 -10.80
C LEU A 149 -1.70 -9.75 -10.35
N CYS A 150 -2.72 -10.02 -11.18
CA CYS A 150 -3.75 -11.01 -10.90
C CYS A 150 -3.15 -12.42 -10.71
N GLN A 151 -2.13 -12.78 -11.49
CA GLN A 151 -1.40 -14.04 -11.33
C GLN A 151 -0.62 -14.09 -10.01
N TRP A 152 0.01 -12.99 -9.60
CA TRP A 152 0.75 -12.94 -8.32
C TRP A 152 -0.15 -13.03 -7.10
N PHE A 153 -1.34 -12.45 -7.16
CA PHE A 153 -2.31 -12.49 -6.07
C PHE A 153 -3.22 -13.72 -6.09
N ILE A 154 -3.19 -14.53 -7.17
CA ILE A 154 -3.95 -15.79 -7.34
C ILE A 154 -5.40 -15.63 -6.85
N VAL A 155 -6.12 -14.70 -7.48
CA VAL A 155 -7.54 -14.48 -7.18
C VAL A 155 -8.35 -15.63 -7.78
N THR A 156 -8.96 -16.43 -6.91
CA THR A 156 -9.67 -17.66 -7.32
C THR A 156 -11.01 -17.78 -6.62
N LYS A 157 -11.99 -18.32 -7.35
CA LYS A 157 -13.28 -18.74 -6.80
C LYS A 157 -13.11 -20.11 -6.14
N ARG A 158 -13.41 -20.20 -4.84
CA ARG A 158 -13.44 -21.46 -4.10
C ARG A 158 -14.73 -22.18 -4.45
N GLN A 159 -14.63 -23.42 -4.95
CA GLN A 159 -15.80 -24.20 -5.35
C GLN A 159 -16.10 -25.39 -4.41
N ASP A 160 -15.15 -25.82 -3.56
CA ASP A 160 -15.24 -27.15 -2.91
C ASP A 160 -15.03 -27.21 -1.39
N THR A 161 -15.00 -26.08 -0.67
CA THR A 161 -14.84 -26.08 0.80
C THR A 161 -16.16 -25.83 1.53
N ARG A 162 -16.40 -26.46 2.70
CA ARG A 162 -17.62 -26.24 3.51
C ARG A 162 -17.85 -24.77 3.88
N ASP A 163 -16.79 -23.96 3.91
CA ASP A 163 -16.83 -22.51 4.14
C ASP A 163 -17.07 -21.67 2.87
N SER A 164 -17.19 -22.33 1.70
CA SER A 164 -17.40 -21.68 0.39
C SER A 164 -18.71 -20.90 0.29
N PHE A 165 -19.71 -21.25 1.11
CA PHE A 165 -20.96 -20.50 1.19
C PHE A 165 -20.80 -19.16 1.92
N LYS A 166 -19.79 -19.04 2.79
CA LYS A 166 -19.53 -17.81 3.56
C LYS A 166 -18.45 -16.94 2.94
N TYR A 167 -17.47 -17.57 2.28
CA TYR A 167 -16.34 -16.90 1.61
C TYR A 167 -16.07 -17.56 0.23
N PRO A 168 -16.76 -17.11 -0.83
CA PRO A 168 -16.65 -17.69 -2.17
C PRO A 168 -15.33 -17.38 -2.89
N TYR A 169 -14.59 -16.34 -2.48
CA TYR A 169 -13.36 -15.93 -3.16
C TYR A 169 -12.14 -15.94 -2.23
N SER A 170 -10.95 -16.12 -2.81
CA SER A 170 -9.68 -16.01 -2.09
C SER A 170 -8.62 -15.24 -2.85
N ILE A 171 -7.76 -14.58 -2.06
CA ILE A 171 -6.56 -13.88 -2.49
C ILE A 171 -5.35 -14.50 -1.79
N ARG A 172 -4.32 -14.90 -2.53
CA ARG A 172 -3.12 -15.56 -1.97
C ARG A 172 -3.45 -16.75 -1.04
N PHE A 173 -4.46 -17.54 -1.41
CA PHE A 173 -4.99 -18.66 -0.60
C PHE A 173 -5.65 -18.27 0.73
N ILE A 174 -5.81 -16.99 1.03
CA ILE A 174 -6.55 -16.46 2.18
C ILE A 174 -7.97 -16.12 1.71
N PRO A 175 -9.04 -16.49 2.46
CA PRO A 175 -10.39 -16.09 2.11
C PRO A 175 -10.52 -14.56 2.12
N MET A 176 -11.16 -14.00 1.09
CA MET A 176 -11.42 -12.56 1.04
C MET A 176 -12.48 -12.16 2.07
N CYS A 177 -12.40 -10.91 2.55
CA CYS A 177 -13.38 -10.36 3.47
C CYS A 177 -14.69 -10.02 2.76
N ASN A 178 -15.80 -10.43 3.36
CA ASN A 178 -17.16 -10.14 2.95
C ASN A 178 -17.80 -9.19 3.97
N ILE A 179 -18.52 -8.12 3.57
CA ILE A 179 -19.13 -7.17 4.52
C ILE A 179 -20.02 -7.89 5.53
N ARG A 180 -20.76 -8.91 5.08
CA ARG A 180 -21.72 -9.64 5.93
C ARG A 180 -21.07 -10.61 6.92
N ASN A 181 -19.86 -11.12 6.63
CA ASN A 181 -19.26 -12.24 7.37
C ASN A 181 -17.83 -11.96 7.86
N TRP A 182 -17.28 -10.76 7.70
CA TRP A 182 -15.88 -10.51 8.02
C TRP A 182 -15.55 -10.69 9.52
N TYR A 183 -16.50 -10.46 10.43
CA TYR A 183 -16.32 -10.69 11.87
C TYR A 183 -16.13 -12.16 12.25
N LEU A 184 -16.64 -13.08 11.43
CA LEU A 184 -16.47 -14.53 11.64
C LEU A 184 -15.10 -15.04 11.19
N LEU A 185 -14.36 -14.24 10.43
CA LEU A 185 -13.07 -14.62 9.88
C LEU A 185 -11.95 -14.25 10.85
N SER A 186 -11.26 -15.26 11.38
CA SER A 186 -10.11 -15.07 12.27
C SER A 186 -8.94 -14.34 11.60
N THR A 187 -8.85 -14.40 10.28
CA THR A 187 -7.82 -13.72 9.45
C THR A 187 -8.38 -12.51 8.69
N SER A 188 -9.45 -11.89 9.19
CA SER A 188 -10.12 -10.76 8.51
C SER A 188 -9.20 -9.56 8.33
N ARG A 189 -8.29 -9.35 9.28
CA ARG A 189 -7.33 -8.26 9.25
C ARG A 189 -6.30 -8.43 8.12
N GLU A 190 -5.69 -9.61 8.03
CA GLU A 190 -4.70 -9.94 6.99
C GLU A 190 -5.35 -9.95 5.60
N ALA A 191 -6.56 -10.50 5.50
CA ALA A 191 -7.33 -10.50 4.25
C ALA A 191 -7.63 -9.07 3.78
N LEU A 192 -8.10 -8.19 4.67
CA LEU A 192 -8.36 -6.78 4.34
C LEU A 192 -7.08 -6.03 3.93
N GLN A 193 -5.97 -6.30 4.61
CA GLN A 193 -4.66 -5.76 4.23
C GLN A 193 -4.27 -6.16 2.81
N HIS A 194 -4.36 -7.45 2.46
CA HIS A 194 -4.01 -7.92 1.14
C HIS A 194 -4.97 -7.41 0.05
N MET A 195 -6.25 -7.24 0.35
CA MET A 195 -7.21 -6.59 -0.55
C MET A 195 -6.83 -5.12 -0.81
N TRP A 196 -6.41 -4.38 0.22
CA TRP A 196 -5.93 -3.01 0.08
C TRP A 196 -4.63 -2.91 -0.72
N GLU A 197 -3.65 -3.74 -0.41
CA GLU A 197 -2.39 -3.84 -1.17
C GLU A 197 -2.68 -4.11 -2.65
N PHE A 198 -3.59 -5.04 -2.93
CA PHE A 198 -4.01 -5.34 -4.28
C PHE A 198 -4.63 -4.12 -4.98
N VAL A 199 -5.57 -3.42 -4.34
CA VAL A 199 -6.25 -2.25 -4.93
C VAL A 199 -5.29 -1.10 -5.19
N ILE A 200 -4.34 -0.84 -4.28
CA ILE A 200 -3.32 0.20 -4.47
C ILE A 200 -2.37 -0.16 -5.61
N LEU A 201 -1.93 -1.41 -5.69
CA LEU A 201 -1.08 -1.85 -6.80
C LEU A 201 -1.86 -1.84 -8.13
N ALA A 202 -3.12 -2.26 -8.12
CA ALA A 202 -4.00 -2.22 -9.27
C ALA A 202 -4.19 -0.77 -9.76
N SER A 203 -4.46 0.18 -8.86
CA SER A 203 -4.63 1.59 -9.25
C SER A 203 -3.37 2.18 -9.87
N GLN A 204 -2.18 1.83 -9.34
CA GLN A 204 -0.90 2.26 -9.89
C GLN A 204 -0.61 1.64 -11.26
N VAL A 205 -0.89 0.34 -11.44
CA VAL A 205 -0.70 -0.36 -12.72
C VAL A 205 -1.66 0.15 -13.78
N LEU A 206 -2.91 0.41 -13.39
CA LEU A 206 -3.99 0.87 -14.26
C LEU A 206 -4.00 2.38 -14.46
N LEU A 207 -3.12 3.12 -13.78
CA LEU A 207 -3.00 4.59 -13.82
C LEU A 207 -4.32 5.31 -13.49
N VAL A 208 -5.04 4.80 -12.48
CA VAL A 208 -6.27 5.39 -11.96
C VAL A 208 -5.98 6.15 -10.67
N ASP A 209 -6.32 7.43 -10.64
CA ASP A 209 -6.23 8.23 -9.42
C ASP A 209 -7.32 7.79 -8.43
N ILE A 210 -6.89 7.18 -7.32
CA ILE A 210 -7.77 6.78 -6.22
C ILE A 210 -7.80 7.87 -5.12
N PRO A 211 -8.98 8.18 -4.55
CA PRO A 211 -9.15 9.25 -3.57
C PRO A 211 -8.56 8.92 -2.21
N TYR A 212 -8.51 7.64 -1.84
CA TYR A 212 -8.02 7.20 -0.53
C TYR A 212 -6.77 6.35 -0.70
N SER A 213 -5.62 6.89 -0.30
CA SER A 213 -4.38 6.13 -0.15
C SER A 213 -4.31 5.61 1.28
N PHE A 214 -4.51 4.32 1.47
CA PHE A 214 -4.43 3.73 2.80
C PHE A 214 -2.97 3.58 3.24
N VAL A 215 -2.61 4.20 4.36
CA VAL A 215 -1.41 3.87 5.13
C VAL A 215 -1.89 2.97 6.25
N TYR A 216 -1.60 1.68 6.18
CA TYR A 216 -1.99 0.72 7.21
C TYR A 216 -1.42 1.14 8.56
N THR A 217 -2.26 1.65 9.44
CA THR A 217 -1.95 1.85 10.86
C THR A 217 -2.35 0.59 11.61
N GLU A 218 -1.45 0.06 12.44
CA GLU A 218 -1.60 -1.23 13.16
C GLU A 218 -2.87 -1.33 14.02
N ASN A 219 -3.54 -0.20 14.29
CA ASN A 219 -4.90 -0.10 14.80
C ASN A 219 -5.71 0.90 13.96
N PRO A 220 -6.57 0.46 13.02
CA PRO A 220 -7.65 1.32 12.58
C PRO A 220 -8.62 1.47 13.77
N GLU A 221 -8.83 2.70 14.24
CA GLU A 221 -9.83 2.99 15.29
C GLU A 221 -11.24 2.57 14.87
N ASP A 222 -11.47 2.40 13.56
CA ASP A 222 -12.73 1.94 13.00
C ASP A 222 -12.54 1.07 11.72
N PRO A 223 -12.90 -0.23 11.74
CA PRO A 223 -12.85 -1.10 10.55
C PRO A 223 -13.83 -0.67 9.46
N TRP A 224 -14.95 -0.01 9.80
CA TRP A 224 -15.99 0.42 8.85
C TRP A 224 -15.51 1.49 7.91
N ILE A 225 -14.71 2.42 8.43
CA ILE A 225 -14.05 3.46 7.62
C ILE A 225 -13.14 2.81 6.59
N THR A 226 -12.36 1.81 7.00
CA THR A 226 -11.41 1.10 6.14
C THR A 226 -12.11 0.34 5.02
N ILE A 227 -13.22 -0.33 5.34
CA ILE A 227 -14.06 -1.05 4.38
C ILE A 227 -14.73 -0.07 3.40
N SER A 228 -15.31 1.02 3.91
CA SER A 228 -16.00 2.03 3.09
C SER A 228 -15.05 2.70 2.09
N GLN A 229 -13.84 3.04 2.54
CA GLN A 229 -12.80 3.60 1.66
C GLN A 229 -12.37 2.60 0.57
N LEU A 230 -12.26 1.31 0.91
CA LEU A 230 -11.93 0.25 -0.05
C LEU A 230 -13.01 0.13 -1.14
N ILE A 231 -14.28 0.13 -0.74
CA ILE A 231 -15.43 0.07 -1.66
C ILE A 231 -15.40 1.24 -2.62
N ILE A 232 -15.20 2.48 -2.14
CA ILE A 232 -15.17 3.67 -3.01
C ILE A 232 -14.03 3.56 -4.04
N ASN A 233 -12.84 3.16 -3.59
CA ASN A 233 -11.71 2.95 -4.50
C ASN A 233 -12.01 1.89 -5.55
N LEU A 234 -12.62 0.77 -5.17
CA LEU A 234 -13.02 -0.30 -6.09
C LEU A 234 -14.07 0.17 -7.09
N VAL A 235 -15.14 0.85 -6.65
CA VAL A 235 -16.19 1.38 -7.53
C VAL A 235 -15.62 2.39 -8.53
N MET A 236 -14.66 3.22 -8.10
CA MET A 236 -13.98 4.16 -8.99
C MET A 236 -13.16 3.45 -10.07
N ILE A 237 -12.42 2.41 -9.71
CA ILE A 237 -11.67 1.60 -10.68
C ILE A 237 -12.66 0.91 -11.63
N LEU A 238 -13.69 0.24 -11.12
CA LEU A 238 -14.69 -0.46 -11.93
C LEU A 238 -15.42 0.46 -12.91
N SER A 239 -15.83 1.66 -12.47
CA SER A 239 -16.45 2.69 -13.32
C SER A 239 -15.50 3.14 -14.44
N ARG A 240 -14.22 3.38 -14.14
CA ARG A 240 -13.20 3.76 -15.14
C ARG A 240 -13.01 2.71 -16.23
N PHE A 241 -13.12 1.43 -15.87
CA PHE A 241 -13.03 0.31 -16.81
C PHE A 241 -14.38 -0.05 -17.45
N LYS A 242 -15.45 0.70 -17.15
CA LYS A 242 -16.82 0.47 -17.63
C LYS A 242 -17.35 -0.93 -17.30
N LEU A 243 -16.84 -1.54 -16.25
CA LEU A 243 -17.33 -2.84 -15.75
C LEU A 243 -18.66 -2.68 -14.98
N VAL A 244 -19.04 -1.44 -14.70
CA VAL A 244 -20.22 -1.04 -13.95
C VAL A 244 -20.86 0.17 -14.67
N GLN A 245 -22.19 0.30 -14.62
CA GLN A 245 -22.89 1.43 -15.23
C GLN A 245 -22.60 2.75 -14.50
N GLU A 246 -22.42 3.86 -15.24
CA GLU A 246 -22.20 5.20 -14.66
C GLU A 246 -23.50 6.03 -14.61
N PRO A 247 -23.96 6.52 -13.44
CA PRO A 247 -23.44 6.24 -12.09
C PRO A 247 -23.96 4.89 -11.54
N PRO A 248 -23.18 4.21 -10.69
CA PRO A 248 -23.56 2.93 -10.10
C PRO A 248 -24.59 3.06 -8.99
N ASP A 249 -25.59 2.16 -8.95
CA ASP A 249 -26.38 1.94 -7.74
C ASP A 249 -25.57 1.08 -6.75
N LEU A 250 -24.99 1.74 -5.75
CA LEU A 250 -24.14 1.08 -4.74
C LEU A 250 -24.89 -0.01 -3.98
N ALA A 251 -26.17 0.20 -3.68
CA ALA A 251 -26.95 -0.75 -2.90
C ALA A 251 -27.19 -2.04 -3.68
N ASP A 252 -27.52 -1.93 -4.97
CA ASP A 252 -27.70 -3.09 -5.86
C ASP A 252 -26.38 -3.83 -6.08
N ILE A 253 -25.26 -3.10 -6.23
CA ILE A 253 -23.92 -3.72 -6.34
C ILE A 253 -23.58 -4.50 -5.09
N LEU A 254 -23.57 -3.87 -3.91
CA LEU A 254 -23.17 -4.53 -2.67
C LEU A 254 -24.15 -5.65 -2.24
N TYR A 255 -25.41 -5.58 -2.67
CA TYR A 255 -26.38 -6.65 -2.42
C TYR A 255 -26.11 -7.90 -3.27
N ARG A 256 -25.75 -7.71 -4.55
CA ARG A 256 -25.50 -8.79 -5.52
C ARG A 256 -24.06 -9.30 -5.51
N HIS A 257 -23.12 -8.39 -5.35
CA HIS A 257 -21.69 -8.57 -5.42
C HIS A 257 -21.05 -7.77 -4.28
N ASP A 258 -20.81 -8.45 -3.17
CA ASP A 258 -20.05 -7.90 -2.05
C ASP A 258 -18.58 -7.65 -2.48
N ILE A 259 -17.73 -7.13 -1.59
CA ILE A 259 -16.38 -6.62 -1.90
C ILE A 259 -15.50 -7.69 -2.56
N ASP A 260 -15.62 -8.93 -2.09
CA ASP A 260 -14.89 -10.07 -2.61
C ASP A 260 -15.25 -10.38 -4.08
N GLY A 261 -16.54 -10.31 -4.41
CA GLY A 261 -17.06 -10.42 -5.77
C GLY A 261 -16.61 -9.27 -6.67
N MET A 262 -16.61 -8.03 -6.16
CA MET A 262 -16.11 -6.87 -6.91
C MET A 262 -14.64 -7.01 -7.32
N ILE A 263 -13.79 -7.50 -6.41
CA ILE A 263 -12.37 -7.77 -6.71
C ILE A 263 -12.24 -8.90 -7.73
N TYR A 264 -13.04 -9.96 -7.59
CA TYR A 264 -13.03 -11.06 -8.55
C TYR A 264 -13.41 -10.60 -9.96
N HIS A 265 -14.50 -9.85 -10.12
CA HIS A 265 -14.94 -9.34 -11.42
C HIS A 265 -13.95 -8.34 -12.03
N LEU A 266 -13.27 -7.54 -11.19
CA LEU A 266 -12.16 -6.70 -11.64
C LEU A 266 -11.01 -7.55 -12.22
N CYS A 267 -10.69 -8.69 -11.60
CA CYS A 267 -9.63 -9.58 -12.08
C CYS A 267 -10.01 -10.35 -13.34
N THR A 268 -11.28 -10.77 -13.47
CA THR A 268 -11.78 -11.48 -14.67
C THR A 268 -12.14 -10.53 -15.81
N ASN A 269 -12.18 -9.22 -15.54
CA ASN A 269 -12.61 -8.18 -16.48
C ASN A 269 -14.02 -8.47 -17.05
N GLU A 270 -14.90 -8.95 -16.18
CA GLU A 270 -16.30 -9.25 -16.49
C GLU A 270 -17.20 -8.09 -16.06
N GLU A 271 -18.15 -7.72 -16.91
CA GLU A 271 -19.15 -6.70 -16.59
C GLU A 271 -20.07 -7.19 -15.46
N MET A 272 -20.31 -6.32 -14.49
CA MET A 272 -21.18 -6.60 -13.35
C MET A 272 -22.62 -6.20 -13.66
N GLU A 273 -23.58 -7.08 -13.38
CA GLU A 273 -25.00 -6.79 -13.53
C GLU A 273 -25.49 -5.84 -12.44
N CYS A 274 -25.45 -4.53 -12.74
CA CYS A 274 -25.87 -3.47 -11.83
C CYS A 274 -26.93 -2.56 -12.47
N LYS A 275 -27.87 -2.09 -11.64
CA LYS A 275 -28.78 -1.01 -12.03
C LYS A 275 -28.04 0.33 -12.08
N LYS A 276 -28.51 1.21 -12.96
CA LYS A 276 -28.06 2.60 -13.01
C LYS A 276 -28.60 3.36 -11.80
N GLY A 277 -27.70 3.92 -11.00
CA GLY A 277 -28.02 4.75 -9.85
C GLY A 277 -28.36 6.19 -10.22
N THR A 278 -28.62 6.99 -9.19
CA THR A 278 -28.99 8.41 -9.33
C THR A 278 -27.79 9.34 -9.15
N GLU A 279 -26.83 8.99 -8.29
CA GLU A 279 -25.67 9.82 -7.92
C GLU A 279 -24.38 8.99 -7.77
N LEU A 280 -23.22 9.66 -7.83
CA LEU A 280 -21.93 9.03 -7.52
C LEU A 280 -21.84 8.71 -6.02
N PRO A 281 -21.30 7.53 -5.64
CA PRO A 281 -21.25 7.12 -4.24
C PRO A 281 -20.32 8.06 -3.45
N SER A 282 -20.89 8.74 -2.45
CA SER A 282 -20.16 9.56 -1.50
C SER A 282 -19.73 8.73 -0.29
N PHE A 283 -18.67 9.15 0.39
CA PHE A 283 -18.19 8.44 1.59
C PHE A 283 -19.28 8.24 2.65
N LYS A 284 -20.10 9.27 2.89
CA LYS A 284 -21.16 9.22 3.88
C LYS A 284 -22.22 8.16 3.52
N MET A 285 -22.64 8.11 2.26
CA MET A 285 -23.62 7.11 1.78
C MET A 285 -23.08 5.68 1.90
N VAL A 286 -21.82 5.46 1.54
CA VAL A 286 -21.19 4.13 1.62
C VAL A 286 -21.05 3.70 3.07
N TYR A 287 -20.63 4.62 3.94
CA TYR A 287 -20.40 4.35 5.35
C TYR A 287 -21.71 4.01 6.09
N GLU A 288 -22.76 4.80 5.91
CA GLU A 288 -24.09 4.52 6.48
C GLU A 288 -24.62 3.16 6.01
N PHE A 289 -24.50 2.86 4.71
CA PHE A 289 -24.97 1.60 4.15
C PHE A 289 -24.17 0.38 4.66
N VAL A 290 -22.86 0.51 4.85
CA VAL A 290 -22.02 -0.55 5.42
C VAL A 290 -22.39 -0.82 6.89
N GLN A 291 -22.75 0.22 7.64
CA GLN A 291 -23.25 0.07 9.02
C GLN A 291 -24.62 -0.65 9.03
N ASP A 292 -25.57 -0.19 8.22
CA ASP A 292 -26.92 -0.77 8.15
C ASP A 292 -26.89 -2.26 7.75
N LEU A 293 -26.08 -2.62 6.75
CA LEU A 293 -25.92 -4.00 6.29
C LEU A 293 -25.41 -4.95 7.38
N GLN A 294 -24.64 -4.43 8.33
CA GLN A 294 -24.12 -5.24 9.41
C GLN A 294 -25.15 -5.38 10.53
N GLU A 295 -25.85 -4.31 10.91
CA GLU A 295 -26.94 -4.39 11.89
C GLU A 295 -27.99 -5.43 11.47
N ASP A 296 -28.32 -5.49 10.18
CA ASP A 296 -29.20 -6.52 9.62
C ASP A 296 -28.61 -7.94 9.71
N SER A 297 -27.28 -8.07 9.58
CA SER A 297 -26.59 -9.36 9.68
C SER A 297 -26.50 -9.88 11.11
N ASP A 298 -26.32 -8.98 12.09
CA ASP A 298 -26.29 -9.30 13.52
C ASP A 298 -27.70 -9.68 14.03
N GLN A 299 -28.75 -8.96 13.58
CA GLN A 299 -30.15 -9.32 13.87
C GLN A 299 -30.58 -10.65 13.21
N SER A 300 -30.03 -10.99 12.05
CA SER A 300 -30.30 -12.26 11.36
C SER A 300 -29.58 -13.45 12.02
N ALA A 301 -28.41 -13.22 12.61
CA ALA A 301 -27.67 -14.22 13.39
C ALA A 301 -28.38 -14.54 14.71
N ASP A 302 -28.94 -13.54 15.41
CA ASP A 302 -29.71 -13.73 16.64
C ASP A 302 -31.09 -14.37 16.41
N ASN A 303 -31.70 -14.17 15.25
CA ASN A 303 -33.00 -14.75 14.91
C ASN A 303 -32.94 -16.15 14.26
N GLY A 304 -31.75 -16.74 14.10
CA GLY A 304 -31.58 -18.12 13.62
C GLY A 304 -32.21 -18.41 12.25
N ASN A 305 -32.52 -17.39 11.45
CA ASN A 305 -33.33 -17.54 10.25
C ASN A 305 -32.44 -17.61 9.02
N TRP A 306 -31.72 -18.72 8.87
CA TRP A 306 -31.10 -19.10 7.59
C TRP A 306 -32.20 -19.55 6.63
N MET A 307 -33.05 -18.63 6.15
CA MET A 307 -33.85 -18.92 4.97
C MET A 307 -32.98 -18.79 3.73
N VAL A 308 -32.49 -19.96 3.32
CA VAL A 308 -32.13 -20.29 1.94
C VAL A 308 -33.26 -19.80 1.03
N LEU A 309 -33.01 -18.76 0.25
CA LEU A 309 -33.84 -18.45 -0.92
C LEU A 309 -32.94 -18.42 -2.15
N LYS A 310 -33.39 -19.21 -3.12
CA LYS A 310 -32.75 -19.61 -4.38
C LYS A 310 -32.56 -18.45 -5.33
#